data_AF-A0A837JCB3-F1
#
_entry.id   AF-A0A837JCB3-F1
#
_cell.length_a   1.000
_cell.length_b   1.000
_cell.length_c   1.000
_cell.angle_alpha   90.00
_cell.angle_beta   90.00
_cell.angle_gamma   90.00
#
_symmetry.space_group_name_H-M   'P 1'
#
loop_
_entity.id
_entity.type
_entity.pdbx_description
1 polymer ?
#
loop_
_entity_poly.entity_id
_entity_poly.type
_entity_poly.pdbx_seq_one_letter_code
_entity_poly.pdbx_strand_id
1 'polypeptide(L)'
;MALSGFHLVVLSFVIYWILYFPYKFFQDRYFPYRNRKLDILLITTAILFYYLILTDIVPSLLRAFVMFCLGIYLLRSNIKILSYMTLFYTFLIVIAFYPKYIFSIGFWFSIFAVFYIYLFIQYFKNYNKWLLFIFFNIWMFLIFNPIVHYYFPQTSYEQFYSIPITIFFNFFYPAEIFAHIFGFSDYFDEYLKIFIEHKIYVYEVFTPLYFYILYLFVSFLSIWSKKAFIILNILMIGFNIYLFL
;
A
#
# COMPACT_ATOMS: atom_id res chain seq x y z
N MET A 1 -4.15 5.97 -5.32
CA MET A 1 -2.94 6.04 -4.45
C MET A 1 -2.44 4.68 -3.94
N ALA A 2 -3.18 3.57 -4.06
CA ALA A 2 -2.71 2.22 -3.71
C ALA A 2 -1.78 1.56 -4.76
N LEU A 3 -1.64 2.16 -5.95
CA LEU A 3 -0.89 1.55 -7.06
C LEU A 3 0.64 1.60 -6.91
N SER A 4 1.24 2.56 -6.20
CA SER A 4 2.70 2.75 -6.30
C SER A 4 3.51 1.63 -5.65
N GLY A 5 3.09 1.14 -4.48
CA GLY A 5 3.75 0.01 -3.81
C GLY A 5 3.48 -1.32 -4.51
N PHE A 6 2.23 -1.58 -4.90
CA PHE A 6 1.85 -2.81 -5.59
C PHE A 6 2.55 -2.93 -6.95
N HIS A 7 2.56 -1.86 -7.74
CA HIS A 7 3.22 -1.82 -9.04
C HIS A 7 4.73 -2.09 -8.90
N LEU A 8 5.38 -1.51 -7.89
CA LEU A 8 6.80 -1.75 -7.62
C LEU A 8 7.08 -3.21 -7.24
N VAL A 9 6.21 -3.83 -6.43
CA VAL A 9 6.30 -5.25 -6.08
C VAL A 9 6.12 -6.14 -7.32
N VAL A 10 5.08 -5.93 -8.11
CA VAL A 10 4.82 -6.69 -9.34
C VAL A 10 5.98 -6.53 -10.33
N LEU A 11 6.43 -5.30 -10.57
CA LEU A 11 7.55 -5.03 -11.47
C LEU A 11 8.84 -5.70 -10.97
N SER A 12 9.13 -5.61 -9.66
CA SER A 12 10.29 -6.28 -9.06
C SER A 12 10.23 -7.81 -9.23
N PHE A 13 9.04 -8.41 -9.10
CA PHE A 13 8.83 -9.84 -9.27
C PHE A 13 9.03 -10.28 -10.73
N VAL A 14 8.43 -9.55 -11.67
CA VAL A 14 8.57 -9.82 -13.11
C VAL A 14 10.02 -9.68 -13.57
N ILE A 15 10.70 -8.59 -13.19
CA ILE A 15 12.12 -8.37 -13.52
C ILE A 15 12.98 -9.47 -12.89
N TYR A 16 12.75 -9.79 -11.61
CA TYR A 16 13.48 -10.85 -10.93
C TYR A 16 13.31 -12.18 -11.67
N TRP A 17 12.10 -12.53 -12.10
CA TRP A 17 11.83 -13.79 -12.80
C TRP A 17 12.49 -13.85 -14.18
N ILE A 18 12.40 -12.77 -14.97
CA ILE A 18 13.05 -12.65 -16.29
C ILE A 18 14.56 -12.76 -16.15
N LEU A 19 15.17 -12.09 -15.16
CA LEU A 19 16.61 -12.11 -14.95
C LEU A 19 17.11 -13.42 -14.33
N TYR A 20 16.27 -14.12 -13.58
CA TYR A 20 16.67 -15.37 -12.91
C TYR A 20 17.07 -16.46 -13.88
N PHE A 21 16.37 -16.61 -15.01
CA PHE A 21 16.64 -17.64 -16.00
C PHE A 21 18.01 -17.50 -16.69
N PRO A 22 18.37 -16.36 -17.32
CA PRO A 22 19.68 -16.17 -17.94
C PRO A 22 20.79 -16.14 -16.88
N TYR A 23 20.56 -15.51 -15.73
CA TYR A 23 21.59 -15.35 -14.72
C TYR A 23 21.99 -16.69 -14.08
N LYS A 24 21.05 -17.63 -13.90
CA LYS A 24 21.37 -19.00 -13.46
C LYS A 24 22.34 -19.69 -14.42
N PHE A 25 22.11 -19.60 -15.72
CA PHE A 25 22.96 -20.22 -16.74
C PHE A 25 24.39 -19.67 -16.73
N PHE A 26 24.56 -18.34 -16.62
CA PHE A 26 25.88 -17.71 -16.59
C PHE A 26 26.62 -17.94 -15.27
N GLN A 27 25.90 -17.93 -14.15
CA GLN A 27 26.51 -18.09 -12.84
C GLN A 27 27.05 -19.51 -12.60
N ASP A 28 26.28 -20.53 -12.98
CA ASP A 28 26.68 -21.94 -12.81
C ASP A 28 27.93 -22.27 -13.65
N ARG A 29 28.18 -21.52 -14.73
CA ARG A 29 29.34 -21.70 -15.63
C ARG A 29 30.58 -20.87 -15.24
N TYR A 30 30.40 -19.61 -14.82
CA TYR A 30 31.53 -18.68 -14.65
C TYR A 30 31.82 -18.24 -13.20
N PHE A 31 30.84 -18.21 -12.29
CA PHE A 31 31.01 -17.68 -10.94
C PHE A 31 30.16 -18.42 -9.87
N PRO A 32 30.52 -19.67 -9.51
CA PRO A 32 29.73 -20.49 -8.58
C PRO A 32 29.75 -19.98 -7.12
N TYR A 33 30.67 -19.08 -6.75
CA TYR A 33 30.87 -18.63 -5.37
C TYR A 33 29.96 -17.46 -4.93
N ARG A 34 29.22 -16.81 -5.85
CA ARG A 34 28.42 -15.60 -5.55
C ARG A 34 26.99 -15.94 -5.11
N ASN A 35 26.36 -15.11 -4.28
CA ASN A 35 24.97 -15.33 -3.88
C ASN A 35 24.01 -14.89 -4.98
N ARG A 36 23.48 -15.85 -5.73
CA ARG A 36 22.58 -15.63 -6.88
C ARG A 36 21.46 -14.64 -6.59
N LYS A 37 20.79 -14.84 -5.46
CA LYS A 37 19.57 -14.10 -5.11
C LYS A 37 19.88 -12.63 -4.85
N LEU A 38 21.02 -12.35 -4.21
CA LEU A 38 21.43 -10.99 -3.87
C LEU A 38 21.85 -10.20 -5.11
N ASP A 39 22.59 -10.81 -6.03
CA ASP A 39 23.02 -10.13 -7.25
C ASP A 39 21.83 -9.75 -8.14
N ILE A 40 20.88 -10.66 -8.32
CA ILE A 40 19.66 -10.40 -9.08
C ILE A 40 18.86 -9.29 -8.39
N LEU A 41 18.74 -9.31 -7.06
CA LEU A 41 18.06 -8.25 -6.32
C LEU A 41 18.76 -6.90 -6.49
N LEU A 42 20.09 -6.83 -6.48
CA LEU A 42 20.82 -5.58 -6.77
C LEU A 42 20.55 -5.08 -8.19
N ILE A 43 20.57 -5.96 -9.20
CA ILE A 43 20.23 -5.57 -10.57
C ILE A 43 18.77 -5.06 -10.64
N THR A 44 17.83 -5.73 -9.97
CA THR A 44 16.44 -5.27 -9.91
C THR A 44 16.33 -3.89 -9.24
N THR A 45 17.09 -3.61 -8.17
CA THR A 45 17.12 -2.27 -7.57
C THR A 45 17.60 -1.19 -8.53
N ALA A 46 18.61 -1.48 -9.36
CA ALA A 46 19.11 -0.51 -10.35
C ALA A 46 18.05 -0.20 -11.43
N ILE A 47 17.35 -1.22 -11.93
CA ILE A 47 16.27 -1.04 -12.91
C ILE A 47 15.09 -0.26 -12.28
N LEU A 48 14.74 -0.58 -11.04
CA LEU A 48 13.70 0.15 -10.31
C LEU A 48 14.06 1.60 -10.02
N PHE A 49 15.35 1.88 -9.78
CA PHE A 49 15.84 3.24 -9.63
C PHE A 49 15.71 4.02 -10.95
N TYR A 50 16.03 3.40 -12.08
CA TYR A 50 15.81 4.01 -13.39
C TYR A 50 14.31 4.30 -13.63
N TYR A 51 13.42 3.37 -13.28
CA TYR A 51 11.97 3.59 -13.33
C TYR A 51 11.51 4.76 -12.45
N LEU A 52 12.10 4.94 -11.26
CA LEU A 52 11.80 6.07 -10.37
C LEU A 52 12.17 7.41 -11.00
N ILE A 53 13.29 7.48 -11.73
CA ILE A 53 13.71 8.69 -12.44
C ILE A 53 12.74 9.02 -13.57
N LEU A 54 12.31 8.02 -14.35
CA LEU A 54 11.36 8.20 -15.44
C LEU A 54 9.96 8.66 -14.99
N THR A 55 9.61 8.43 -13.73
CA THR A 55 8.29 8.75 -13.16
C THR A 55 8.31 10.05 -12.34
N ASP A 56 9.32 10.90 -12.51
CA ASP A 56 9.47 12.19 -11.82
C ASP A 56 9.48 12.09 -10.28
N ILE A 57 9.94 10.95 -9.74
CA ILE A 57 10.18 10.75 -8.30
C ILE A 57 8.93 11.03 -7.44
N VAL A 58 7.79 10.42 -7.79
CA VAL A 58 6.56 10.53 -6.98
C VAL A 58 6.82 10.14 -5.50
N PRO A 59 6.38 10.94 -4.51
CA PRO A 59 6.74 10.74 -3.10
C PRO A 59 6.37 9.36 -2.54
N SER A 60 5.21 8.83 -2.92
CA SER A 60 4.76 7.50 -2.47
C SER A 60 5.60 6.37 -3.08
N LEU A 61 6.07 6.54 -4.33
CA LEU A 61 6.92 5.59 -5.04
C LEU A 61 8.35 5.63 -4.49
N LEU A 62 8.91 6.81 -4.23
CA LEU A 62 10.22 6.96 -3.61
C LEU A 62 10.27 6.25 -2.25
N ARG A 63 9.26 6.44 -1.39
CA ARG A 63 9.17 5.75 -0.10
C ARG A 63 9.14 4.23 -0.28
N ALA A 64 8.34 3.72 -1.22
CA ALA A 64 8.27 2.29 -1.52
C ALA A 64 9.62 1.74 -2.02
N PHE A 65 10.33 2.49 -2.86
CA PHE A 65 11.68 2.16 -3.33
C PHE A 65 12.69 2.13 -2.17
N VAL A 66 12.68 3.14 -1.28
CA VAL A 66 13.54 3.18 -0.09
C VAL A 66 13.22 2.00 0.84
N MET A 67 11.95 1.66 1.06
CA MET A 67 11.57 0.45 1.81
C MET A 67 12.07 -0.82 1.13
N PHE A 68 12.07 -0.90 -0.21
CA PHE A 68 12.60 -2.04 -0.95
C PHE A 68 14.11 -2.20 -0.74
N CYS A 69 14.88 -1.10 -0.85
CA CYS A 69 16.31 -1.09 -0.55
C CYS A 69 16.61 -1.49 0.90
N LEU A 70 15.88 -0.93 1.88
CA LEU A 70 16.03 -1.33 3.28
C LEU A 70 15.63 -2.79 3.49
N GLY A 71 14.61 -3.28 2.80
CA GLY A 71 14.17 -4.68 2.85
C GLY A 71 15.29 -5.64 2.45
N ILE A 72 16.01 -5.33 1.36
CA ILE A 72 17.18 -6.12 0.92
C ILE A 72 18.30 -6.07 1.97
N TYR A 73 18.59 -4.89 2.54
CA TYR A 73 19.59 -4.74 3.58
C TYR A 73 19.24 -5.54 4.85
N LEU A 74 18.00 -5.44 5.33
CA LEU A 74 17.51 -6.14 6.52
C LEU A 74 17.46 -7.66 6.32
N LEU A 75 17.12 -8.11 5.11
CA LEU A 75 17.14 -9.54 4.75
C LEU A 75 18.56 -10.11 4.89
N ARG A 76 19.59 -9.36 4.50
CA ARG A 76 20.99 -9.75 4.69
C ARG A 76 21.37 -9.85 6.17
N SER A 77 20.81 -8.98 7.00
CA SER A 77 21.11 -8.94 8.44
C SER A 77 20.22 -9.87 9.30
N ASN A 78 19.33 -10.67 8.69
CA ASN A 78 18.34 -11.52 9.38
C ASN A 78 17.45 -10.77 10.39
N ILE A 79 17.25 -9.47 10.20
CA ILE A 79 16.39 -8.64 11.06
C ILE A 79 14.95 -8.74 10.54
N LYS A 80 13.96 -8.68 11.45
CA LYS A 80 12.54 -8.65 11.08
C LYS A 80 12.26 -7.47 10.14
N ILE A 81 11.78 -7.79 8.93
CA ILE A 81 11.49 -6.83 7.85
C ILE A 81 10.36 -5.86 8.24
N LEU A 82 9.31 -6.41 8.89
CA LEU A 82 8.13 -5.66 9.29
C LEU A 82 8.29 -5.15 10.73
N SER A 83 8.73 -3.91 10.88
CA SER A 83 8.90 -3.24 12.16
C SER A 83 8.59 -1.76 12.05
N TYR A 84 8.06 -1.15 13.11
CA TYR A 84 7.84 0.30 13.14
C TYR A 84 9.14 1.10 12.99
N MET A 85 10.27 0.54 13.41
CA MET A 85 11.59 1.17 13.25
C MET A 85 12.00 1.26 11.78
N THR A 86 11.64 0.27 10.95
CA THR A 86 11.99 0.29 9.52
C THR A 86 11.21 1.37 8.80
N LEU A 87 9.94 1.57 9.16
CA LEU A 87 9.13 2.69 8.67
C LEU A 87 9.73 4.05 9.09
N PHE A 88 10.16 4.18 10.35
CA PHE A 88 10.79 5.40 10.83
C PHE A 88 12.11 5.72 10.09
N TYR A 89 12.97 4.73 9.87
CA TYR A 89 14.17 4.93 9.05
C TYR A 89 13.84 5.32 7.62
N THR A 90 12.80 4.74 7.00
CA THR A 90 12.39 5.19 5.66
C THR A 90 11.92 6.62 5.62
N PHE A 91 11.19 7.07 6.65
CA PHE A 91 10.76 8.45 6.77
C PHE A 91 11.96 9.40 6.83
N LEU A 92 12.93 9.11 7.69
CA LEU A 92 14.15 9.92 7.82
C LEU A 92 14.98 9.95 6.54
N ILE A 93 15.17 8.80 5.89
CA ILE A 93 15.95 8.71 4.64
C ILE A 93 15.28 9.52 3.53
N VAL A 94 13.96 9.39 3.36
CA VAL A 94 13.24 10.13 2.32
C VAL A 94 13.33 11.64 2.56
N ILE A 95 13.19 12.10 3.80
CA ILE A 95 13.31 13.52 4.15
C ILE A 95 14.75 14.02 3.97
N ALA A 96 15.74 13.20 4.27
CA ALA A 96 17.15 13.55 4.07
C ALA A 96 17.48 13.77 2.58
N PHE A 97 16.89 12.98 1.67
CA PHE A 97 17.05 13.18 0.22
C PHE A 97 16.19 14.32 -0.34
N TYR A 98 14.93 14.42 0.09
CA TYR A 98 13.96 15.39 -0.42
C TYR A 98 13.15 16.02 0.73
N PRO A 99 13.67 17.08 1.37
CA PRO A 99 13.01 17.70 2.52
C PRO A 99 11.63 18.29 2.17
N LYS A 100 11.43 18.70 0.91
CA LYS A 100 10.15 19.20 0.39
C LYS A 100 9.00 18.19 0.57
N TYR A 101 9.28 16.89 0.63
CA TYR A 101 8.25 15.85 0.76
C TYR A 101 7.56 15.81 2.13
N ILE A 102 8.09 16.52 3.13
CA ILE A 102 7.39 16.70 4.42
C ILE A 102 6.07 17.47 4.26
N PHE A 103 5.93 18.29 3.22
CA PHE A 103 4.70 19.04 2.92
C PHE A 103 3.79 18.32 1.91
N SER A 104 4.18 17.13 1.45
CA SER A 104 3.39 16.36 0.49
C SER A 104 2.34 15.50 1.18
N ILE A 105 1.07 15.76 0.91
CA ILE A 105 -0.08 14.98 1.42
C ILE A 105 0.05 13.50 0.99
N GLY A 106 0.47 13.26 -0.25
CA GLY A 106 0.64 11.90 -0.78
C GLY A 106 1.73 11.10 -0.06
N PHE A 107 2.77 11.77 0.45
CA PHE A 107 3.80 11.12 1.27
C PHE A 107 3.24 10.69 2.63
N TRP A 108 2.53 11.59 3.32
CA TRP A 108 1.88 11.29 4.60
C TRP A 108 0.87 10.15 4.48
N PHE A 109 0.00 10.17 3.48
CA PHE A 109 -0.96 9.09 3.24
C PHE A 109 -0.27 7.74 3.01
N SER A 110 0.87 7.74 2.31
CA SER A 110 1.64 6.51 2.09
C SER A 110 2.23 5.95 3.38
N ILE A 111 2.72 6.82 4.27
CA ILE A 111 3.25 6.43 5.58
C ILE A 111 2.13 5.92 6.49
N PHE A 112 1.02 6.65 6.58
CA PHE A 112 -0.13 6.25 7.37
C PHE A 112 -0.69 4.91 6.90
N ALA A 113 -0.80 4.69 5.60
CA ALA A 113 -1.26 3.41 5.06
C ALA A 113 -0.40 2.24 5.54
N VAL A 114 0.94 2.34 5.43
CA VAL A 114 1.85 1.28 5.89
C VAL A 114 1.85 1.16 7.42
N PHE A 115 1.73 2.27 8.14
CA PHE A 115 1.58 2.27 9.58
C PHE A 115 0.35 1.46 10.03
N TYR A 116 -0.81 1.70 9.43
CA TYR A 116 -2.03 0.95 9.76
C TYR A 116 -1.96 -0.52 9.33
N ILE A 117 -1.28 -0.84 8.22
CA ILE A 117 -1.01 -2.24 7.87
C ILE A 117 -0.20 -2.93 8.97
N TYR A 118 0.83 -2.28 9.53
CA TYR A 118 1.62 -2.85 10.63
C TYR A 118 0.79 -2.99 11.90
N LEU A 119 -0.03 -2.00 12.22
CA LEU A 119 -0.93 -2.03 13.36
C LEU A 119 -1.95 -3.17 13.25
N PHE A 120 -2.52 -3.37 12.07
CA PHE A 120 -3.44 -4.47 11.78
C PHE A 120 -2.78 -5.83 12.00
N ILE A 121 -1.59 -6.03 11.42
CA ILE A 121 -0.85 -7.30 11.56
C ILE A 121 -0.48 -7.56 13.03
N GLN A 122 -0.14 -6.52 13.81
CA GLN A 122 0.19 -6.67 15.22
C GLN A 122 -0.98 -7.24 16.04
N TYR A 123 -2.21 -6.79 15.79
CA TYR A 123 -3.37 -7.15 16.61
C TYR A 123 -4.20 -8.32 16.06
N PHE A 124 -4.27 -8.50 14.74
CA PHE A 124 -5.13 -9.50 14.11
C PHE A 124 -4.37 -10.74 13.58
N LYS A 125 -3.09 -10.92 13.91
CA LYS A 125 -2.27 -12.04 13.38
C LYS A 125 -2.87 -13.45 13.58
N ASN A 126 -3.65 -13.65 14.63
CA ASN A 126 -4.07 -14.98 15.07
C ASN A 126 -5.39 -15.47 14.45
N TYR A 127 -6.02 -14.69 13.57
CA TYR A 127 -7.28 -15.08 12.92
C TYR A 127 -7.04 -15.98 11.68
N ASN A 128 -8.10 -16.67 11.22
CA ASN A 128 -8.05 -17.45 9.98
C ASN A 128 -7.66 -16.56 8.79
N LYS A 129 -6.83 -17.07 7.86
CA LYS A 129 -6.30 -16.33 6.70
C LYS A 129 -7.41 -15.69 5.84
N TRP A 130 -8.49 -16.42 5.58
CA TRP A 130 -9.62 -15.90 4.79
C TRP A 130 -10.34 -14.76 5.52
N LEU A 131 -10.59 -14.93 6.82
CA LEU A 131 -11.20 -13.90 7.65
C LEU A 131 -10.29 -12.67 7.75
N LEU A 132 -8.98 -12.88 7.93
CA LEU A 132 -7.98 -11.83 7.96
C LEU A 132 -7.99 -11.01 6.66
N PHE A 133 -8.10 -11.66 5.50
CA PHE A 133 -8.12 -10.99 4.21
C PHE A 133 -9.36 -10.10 4.02
N ILE A 134 -10.57 -10.62 4.31
CA ILE A 134 -11.80 -9.84 4.21
C ILE A 134 -11.78 -8.70 5.23
N PHE A 135 -11.44 -9.02 6.48
CA PHE A 135 -11.41 -8.07 7.58
C PHE A 135 -10.35 -6.99 7.38
N PHE A 136 -9.22 -7.30 6.74
CA PHE A 136 -8.20 -6.33 6.37
C PHE A 136 -8.76 -5.24 5.45
N ASN A 137 -9.48 -5.61 4.39
CA ASN A 137 -10.04 -4.63 3.46
C ASN A 137 -11.08 -3.73 4.14
N ILE A 138 -11.95 -4.31 4.98
CA ILE A 138 -12.96 -3.56 5.73
C ILE A 138 -12.28 -2.61 6.74
N TRP A 139 -11.35 -3.12 7.55
CA TRP A 139 -10.70 -2.35 8.60
C TRP A 139 -9.82 -1.23 8.02
N MET A 140 -9.07 -1.51 6.95
CA MET A 140 -8.25 -0.50 6.28
C MET A 140 -9.10 0.61 5.65
N PHE A 141 -10.28 0.30 5.11
CA PHE A 141 -11.22 1.33 4.64
C PHE A 141 -11.66 2.22 5.81
N LEU A 142 -12.18 1.62 6.89
CA LEU A 142 -12.73 2.36 8.02
C LEU A 142 -11.70 3.22 8.76
N ILE A 143 -10.49 2.68 8.99
CA ILE A 143 -9.42 3.36 9.74
C ILE A 143 -8.84 4.55 8.97
N PHE A 144 -8.88 4.49 7.64
CA PHE A 144 -8.29 5.53 6.81
C PHE A 144 -9.24 6.71 6.57
N ASN A 145 -10.56 6.47 6.64
CA ASN A 145 -11.59 7.49 6.43
C ASN A 145 -11.38 8.78 7.27
N PRO A 146 -11.15 8.74 8.59
CA PRO A 146 -10.86 9.94 9.38
C PRO A 146 -9.70 10.80 8.86
N ILE A 147 -8.67 10.16 8.29
CA ILE A 147 -7.45 10.84 7.83
C ILE A 147 -7.68 11.47 6.46
N VAL A 148 -8.38 10.75 5.58
CA VAL A 148 -8.71 11.25 4.24
C VAL A 148 -9.68 12.42 4.33
N HIS A 149 -10.71 12.33 5.17
CA HIS A 149 -11.75 13.36 5.32
C HIS A 149 -11.28 14.65 5.97
N TYR A 150 -10.04 14.68 6.48
CA TYR A 150 -9.39 15.92 6.87
C TYR A 150 -8.88 16.73 5.69
N TYR A 151 -8.43 16.06 4.63
CA TYR A 151 -7.96 16.73 3.41
C TYR A 151 -9.04 16.81 2.33
N PHE A 152 -9.96 15.84 2.30
CA PHE A 152 -10.98 15.70 1.26
C PHE A 152 -12.35 15.48 1.91
N PRO A 153 -13.20 16.52 2.05
CA PRO A 153 -14.48 16.41 2.75
C PRO A 153 -15.56 15.63 1.95
N GLN A 154 -15.27 15.22 0.72
CA GLN A 154 -16.23 14.61 -0.20
C GLN A 154 -16.58 13.17 0.22
N THR A 155 -17.85 12.93 0.51
CA THR A 155 -18.41 11.66 0.98
C THR A 155 -19.53 11.18 0.07
N SER A 156 -19.67 9.86 -0.08
CA SER A 156 -20.76 9.25 -0.81
C SER A 156 -21.04 7.85 -0.27
N TYR A 157 -22.29 7.37 -0.32
CA TYR A 157 -22.63 6.03 0.16
C TYR A 157 -21.98 4.92 -0.68
N GLU A 158 -21.76 5.22 -1.95
CA GLU A 158 -21.11 4.34 -2.91
C GLU A 158 -19.64 4.07 -2.57
N GLN A 159 -19.03 4.83 -1.65
CA GLN A 159 -17.69 4.56 -1.14
C GLN A 159 -17.57 3.18 -0.48
N PHE A 160 -18.66 2.63 0.06
CA PHE A 160 -18.65 1.26 0.59
C PHE A 160 -18.41 0.19 -0.49
N TYR A 161 -18.77 0.47 -1.75
CA TYR A 161 -18.44 -0.44 -2.86
C TYR A 161 -16.93 -0.55 -3.08
N SER A 162 -16.12 0.39 -2.57
CA SER A 162 -14.66 0.28 -2.66
C SER A 162 -14.12 -1.00 -2.03
N ILE A 163 -14.76 -1.53 -0.98
CA ILE A 163 -14.33 -2.77 -0.30
C ILE A 163 -14.46 -3.99 -1.23
N PRO A 164 -15.66 -4.35 -1.74
CA PRO A 164 -15.80 -5.47 -2.67
C PRO A 164 -15.09 -5.22 -3.99
N ILE A 165 -15.09 -3.98 -4.50
CA ILE A 165 -14.38 -3.63 -5.74
C ILE A 165 -12.88 -3.89 -5.59
N THR A 166 -12.25 -3.50 -4.48
CA THR A 166 -10.81 -3.72 -4.26
C THR A 166 -10.48 -5.22 -4.24
N ILE A 167 -11.33 -6.04 -3.62
CA ILE A 167 -11.14 -7.49 -3.59
C ILE A 167 -11.30 -8.08 -5.00
N PHE A 168 -12.36 -7.69 -5.71
CA PHE A 168 -12.64 -8.17 -7.06
C PHE A 168 -11.56 -7.73 -8.07
N PHE A 169 -11.10 -6.48 -7.98
CA PHE A 169 -10.13 -5.89 -8.90
C PHE A 169 -8.81 -6.65 -8.93
N ASN A 170 -8.36 -7.21 -7.80
CA ASN A 170 -7.15 -8.02 -7.74
C ASN A 170 -7.21 -9.27 -8.64
N PHE A 171 -8.41 -9.82 -8.86
CA PHE A 171 -8.64 -10.96 -9.76
C PHE A 171 -9.03 -10.52 -11.17
N PHE A 172 -9.85 -9.48 -11.26
CA PHE A 172 -10.33 -8.94 -12.52
C PHE A 172 -9.18 -8.43 -13.39
N TYR A 173 -8.21 -7.71 -12.82
CA TYR A 173 -7.13 -7.10 -13.60
C TYR A 173 -6.26 -8.12 -14.36
N PRO A 174 -5.74 -9.21 -13.74
CA PRO A 174 -5.09 -10.28 -14.50
C PRO A 174 -6.02 -10.95 -15.51
N ALA A 175 -7.28 -11.18 -15.17
CA ALA A 175 -8.25 -11.83 -16.04
C ALA A 175 -8.54 -11.00 -17.31
N GLU A 176 -8.63 -9.68 -17.19
CA GLU A 176 -8.80 -8.75 -18.31
C GLU A 176 -7.61 -8.81 -19.27
N ILE A 177 -6.38 -8.83 -18.74
CA ILE A 177 -5.16 -9.00 -19.55
C ILE A 177 -5.22 -10.32 -20.34
N PHE A 178 -5.63 -11.42 -19.70
CA PHE A 178 -5.83 -12.69 -20.40
C PHE A 178 -6.92 -12.60 -21.47
N ALA A 179 -8.08 -12.03 -21.14
CA ALA A 179 -9.18 -11.88 -22.09
C ALA A 179 -8.77 -11.08 -23.33
N HIS A 180 -7.97 -10.03 -23.15
CA HIS A 180 -7.46 -9.20 -24.23
C HIS A 180 -6.44 -9.92 -25.12
N ILE A 181 -5.62 -10.82 -24.56
CA ILE A 181 -4.70 -11.67 -25.33
C ILE A 181 -5.46 -12.66 -26.24
N PHE A 182 -6.61 -13.15 -25.79
CA PHE A 182 -7.43 -14.13 -26.51
C PHE A 182 -8.57 -13.52 -27.35
N GLY A 183 -8.73 -12.19 -27.36
CA GLY A 183 -9.74 -11.50 -28.16
C GLY A 183 -11.18 -11.62 -27.63
N PHE A 184 -11.37 -11.90 -26.34
CA PHE A 184 -12.68 -11.98 -25.67
C PHE A 184 -12.94 -10.79 -24.72
N SER A 185 -12.20 -9.68 -24.86
CA SER A 185 -12.31 -8.49 -23.99
C SER A 185 -13.68 -7.82 -24.07
N ASP A 186 -14.30 -7.81 -25.25
CA ASP A 186 -15.51 -7.03 -25.55
C ASP A 186 -16.72 -7.42 -24.68
N TYR A 187 -16.71 -8.63 -24.10
CA TYR A 187 -17.77 -9.10 -23.19
C TYR A 187 -17.84 -8.32 -21.88
N PHE A 188 -16.73 -7.71 -21.43
CA PHE A 188 -16.69 -6.97 -20.16
C PHE A 188 -17.02 -5.48 -20.33
N ASP A 189 -16.95 -4.95 -21.55
CA ASP A 189 -17.13 -3.53 -21.84
C ASP A 189 -18.54 -3.03 -21.53
N GLU A 190 -19.57 -3.84 -21.79
CA GLU A 190 -20.97 -3.48 -21.50
C GLU A 190 -21.20 -3.30 -19.99
N TYR A 191 -20.64 -4.20 -19.17
CA TYR A 191 -20.72 -4.11 -17.72
C TYR A 191 -19.95 -2.91 -17.15
N LEU A 192 -18.78 -2.61 -17.71
CA LEU A 192 -17.99 -1.43 -17.34
C LEU A 192 -18.74 -0.14 -17.67
N LYS A 193 -19.41 -0.08 -18.84
CA LYS A 193 -20.17 1.09 -19.25
C LYS A 193 -21.34 1.39 -18.31
N ILE A 194 -22.09 0.36 -17.91
CA ILE A 194 -23.19 0.49 -16.92
C ILE A 194 -22.64 1.03 -15.59
N PHE A 195 -21.47 0.55 -15.16
CA PHE A 195 -20.85 1.00 -13.93
C PHE A 195 -20.39 2.47 -13.98
N ILE A 196 -19.85 2.92 -15.12
CA ILE A 196 -19.36 4.29 -15.30
C ILE A 196 -20.50 5.31 -15.43
N GLU A 197 -21.61 4.95 -16.06
CA GLU A 197 -22.78 5.84 -16.24
C GLU A 197 -23.58 6.05 -14.94
N HIS A 198 -23.29 5.30 -13.88
CA HIS A 198 -23.97 5.44 -12.61
C HIS A 198 -23.65 6.78 -11.93
N LYS A 199 -24.68 7.60 -11.70
CA LYS A 199 -24.54 8.90 -11.04
C LYS A 199 -24.35 8.70 -9.54
N ILE A 200 -23.20 9.13 -9.04
CA ILE A 200 -22.84 9.10 -7.62
C ILE A 200 -23.30 10.39 -6.96
N TYR A 201 -24.05 10.28 -5.86
CA TYR A 201 -24.45 11.45 -5.08
C TYR A 201 -23.37 11.78 -4.04
N VAL A 202 -22.72 12.94 -4.20
CA VAL A 202 -21.64 13.38 -3.31
C VAL A 202 -22.15 14.47 -2.38
N TYR A 203 -21.83 14.34 -1.09
CA TYR A 203 -22.06 15.36 -0.07
C TYR A 203 -20.74 15.67 0.66
N GLU A 204 -20.70 16.74 1.45
CA GLU A 204 -19.47 17.18 2.13
C GLU A 204 -19.61 17.06 3.64
N VAL A 205 -18.69 16.31 4.26
CA VAL A 205 -18.54 16.20 5.71
C VAL A 205 -17.13 16.60 6.10
N PHE A 206 -17.02 17.67 6.90
CA PHE A 206 -15.74 18.18 7.36
C PHE A 206 -15.31 17.50 8.66
N THR A 207 -14.05 17.09 8.74
CA THR A 207 -13.46 16.65 10.01
C THR A 207 -12.87 17.85 10.77
N PRO A 208 -13.21 18.03 12.06
CA PRO A 208 -12.58 19.07 12.86
C PRO A 208 -11.14 18.71 13.20
N LEU A 209 -10.24 19.70 13.17
CA LEU A 209 -8.81 19.54 13.43
C LEU A 209 -8.52 18.89 14.80
N TYR A 210 -9.31 19.20 15.82
CA TYR A 210 -9.17 18.58 17.15
C TYR A 210 -9.35 17.06 17.08
N PHE A 211 -10.36 16.58 16.34
CA PHE A 211 -10.61 15.14 16.19
C PHE A 211 -9.46 14.49 15.42
N TYR A 212 -8.97 15.13 14.36
CA TYR A 212 -7.83 14.63 13.58
C TYR A 212 -6.57 14.46 14.44
N ILE A 213 -6.20 15.47 15.24
CA ILE A 213 -5.03 15.40 16.13
C ILE A 213 -5.20 14.31 17.19
N LEU A 214 -6.37 14.25 17.82
CA LEU A 214 -6.68 13.21 18.82
C LEU A 214 -6.57 11.81 18.20
N TYR A 215 -7.12 11.64 17.01
CA TYR A 215 -7.11 10.37 16.29
C TYR A 215 -5.69 9.91 15.94
N LEU A 216 -4.84 10.82 15.46
CA LEU A 216 -3.42 10.53 15.21
C LEU A 216 -2.66 10.18 16.49
N PHE A 217 -2.89 10.93 17.57
CA PHE A 217 -2.23 10.68 18.84
C PHE A 217 -2.58 9.28 19.40
N VAL A 218 -3.86 8.93 19.40
CA VAL A 218 -4.33 7.60 19.82
C VAL A 218 -3.79 6.51 18.88
N SER A 219 -3.67 6.79 17.58
CA SER A 219 -3.08 5.87 16.61
C SER A 219 -1.64 5.53 16.97
N PHE A 220 -0.79 6.51 17.30
CA PHE A 220 0.58 6.25 17.75
C PHE A 220 0.62 5.53 19.10
N LEU A 221 -0.24 5.91 20.05
CA LEU A 221 -0.31 5.26 21.37
C LEU A 221 -0.68 3.76 21.25
N SER A 222 -1.43 3.40 20.20
CA SER A 222 -1.84 2.02 19.90
C SER A 222 -0.67 1.09 19.57
N ILE A 223 0.53 1.60 19.30
CA ILE A 223 1.73 0.76 19.13
C ILE A 223 2.06 0.02 20.43
N TRP A 224 1.96 0.73 21.57
CA TRP A 224 2.40 0.23 22.87
C TRP A 224 1.27 -0.35 23.73
N SER A 225 0.02 0.09 23.53
CA SER A 225 -1.10 -0.28 24.39
C SER A 225 -2.29 -0.88 23.64
N LYS A 226 -2.72 -2.07 24.09
CA LYS A 226 -3.97 -2.71 23.65
C LYS A 226 -5.20 -1.84 23.96
N LYS A 227 -5.21 -1.11 25.08
CA LYS A 227 -6.34 -0.25 25.45
C LYS A 227 -6.47 0.92 24.48
N ALA A 228 -5.34 1.51 24.08
CA ALA A 228 -5.32 2.57 23.08
C ALA A 228 -5.84 2.09 21.72
N PHE A 229 -5.50 0.86 21.33
CA PHE A 229 -6.03 0.25 20.12
C PHE A 229 -7.56 0.05 20.16
N ILE A 230 -8.12 -0.34 21.31
CA ILE A 230 -9.58 -0.43 21.47
C ILE A 230 -10.22 0.96 21.33
N ILE A 231 -9.66 1.98 21.98
CA ILE A 231 -10.12 3.37 21.87
C ILE A 231 -10.06 3.83 20.41
N LEU A 232 -9.00 3.51 19.68
CA LEU A 232 -8.85 3.83 18.27
C LEU A 232 -9.98 3.24 17.42
N ASN A 233 -10.34 1.97 17.65
CA ASN A 233 -11.43 1.33 16.92
C ASN A 233 -12.80 1.93 17.27
N ILE A 234 -13.02 2.34 18.52
CA ILE A 234 -14.24 3.06 18.93
C ILE A 234 -14.34 4.40 18.20
N LEU A 235 -13.25 5.19 18.20
CA LEU A 235 -13.19 6.47 17.49
C LEU A 235 -13.39 6.30 15.98
N MET A 236 -12.79 5.26 15.40
CA MET A 236 -12.96 4.90 14.00
C MET A 236 -14.44 4.61 13.67
N ILE A 237 -15.09 3.73 14.45
CA ILE A 237 -16.49 3.36 14.21
C ILE A 237 -17.39 4.59 14.41
N GLY A 238 -17.21 5.33 15.50
CA GLY A 238 -17.98 6.55 15.77
C GLY A 238 -17.87 7.59 14.66
N PHE A 239 -16.67 7.79 14.11
CA PHE A 239 -16.46 8.71 12.99
C PHE A 239 -17.14 8.24 11.72
N ASN A 240 -17.04 6.95 11.38
CA ASN A 240 -17.69 6.43 10.18
C ASN A 240 -19.23 6.52 10.31
N ILE A 241 -19.79 6.28 11.50
CA ILE A 241 -21.23 6.49 11.73
C ILE A 241 -21.61 7.96 11.49
N TYR A 242 -20.85 8.91 12.05
CA TYR A 242 -21.08 10.34 11.83
C TYR A 242 -20.99 10.75 10.35
N LEU A 243 -20.06 10.14 9.61
CA LEU A 243 -19.82 10.45 8.21
C LEU A 243 -20.97 10.02 7.30
N PHE A 244 -21.62 8.89 7.58
CA PHE A 244 -22.68 8.31 6.74
C PHE A 244 -24.11 8.63 7.22
N LEU A 245 -24.26 9.49 8.23
CA LEU A 245 -25.56 9.89 8.79
C LEU A 245 -26.05 11.19 8.16
#